data_AF-A0A3P3XMR1-F1
#
_entry.id   AF-A0A3P3XMR1-F1
#
_cell.length_a   1.000
_cell.length_b   1.000
_cell.length_c   1.000
_cell.angle_alpha   90.00
_cell.angle_beta   90.00
_cell.angle_gamma   90.00
#
_symmetry.space_group_name_H-M   'P 1'
#
loop_
_entity.id
_entity.type
_entity.pdbx_description
1 polymer ?
#
loop_
_entity_poly.entity_id
_entity_poly.type
_entity_poly.pdbx_seq_one_letter_code
_entity_poly.pdbx_strand_id
1 'polypeptide(L)'
;MNISDQKLQEFESTLKEIRDAAISDSKLFSDHDFRRAIIWLSFGFSIVITAFCVAGHALIGNGDAATTHAAILMFWIFIILLAIGGTIKITLISKIMARKNKTLFSVLRIVYGRGPLAVIIAAIVSIVVTSAFFMTAGPGSLAIPLSAMFISFGVFALDLRIRLPEFRALGWSLLILGSTALFFVQESPWLWGGLVWGGSFFALGVAGLFAMRAS
;
A
#
# COMPACT_ATOMS: atom_id res chain seq x y z
N MET A 1 8.64 20.99 47.57
CA MET A 1 8.47 20.15 46.37
C MET A 1 9.35 20.75 45.28
N ASN A 2 10.30 19.98 44.75
CA ASN A 2 11.35 20.51 43.87
C ASN A 2 10.83 20.61 42.43
N ILE A 3 11.06 21.73 41.74
CA ILE A 3 10.54 21.99 40.37
C ILE A 3 11.02 20.91 39.39
N SER A 4 12.19 20.30 39.68
CA SER A 4 12.74 19.13 38.99
C SER A 4 11.81 17.92 39.01
N ASP A 5 11.29 17.55 40.17
CA ASP A 5 10.49 16.33 40.36
C ASP A 5 9.12 16.47 39.71
N GLN A 6 8.58 17.69 39.70
CA GLN A 6 7.32 18.02 39.07
C GLN A 6 7.41 17.92 37.53
N LYS A 7 8.51 18.42 36.94
CA LYS A 7 8.78 18.25 35.49
C LYS A 7 9.07 16.80 35.12
N LEU A 8 9.72 16.04 35.99
CA LEU A 8 9.97 14.63 35.76
C LEU A 8 8.66 13.83 35.73
N GLN A 9 7.77 14.07 36.70
CA GLN A 9 6.44 13.44 36.74
C GLN A 9 5.57 13.82 35.54
N GLU A 10 5.60 15.08 35.10
CA GLU A 10 4.88 15.54 33.92
C GLU A 10 5.42 14.91 32.62
N PHE A 11 6.74 14.70 32.54
CA PHE A 11 7.37 14.00 31.42
C PHE A 11 7.02 12.50 31.41
N GLU A 12 7.05 11.85 32.58
CA GLU A 12 6.66 10.45 32.73
C GLU A 12 5.17 10.22 32.46
N SER A 13 4.29 11.13 32.90
CA SER A 13 2.85 11.05 32.60
C SER A 13 2.60 11.22 31.11
N THR A 14 3.30 12.16 30.47
CA THR A 14 3.21 12.38 29.02
C THR A 14 3.74 11.16 28.25
N LEU A 15 4.86 10.59 28.67
CA LEU A 15 5.39 9.34 28.08
C LEU A 15 4.43 8.18 28.24
N LYS A 16 3.79 8.07 29.40
CA LYS A 16 2.79 7.03 29.68
C LYS A 16 1.54 7.23 28.83
N GLU A 17 1.02 8.44 28.68
CA GLU A 17 -0.08 8.75 27.77
C GLU A 17 0.28 8.45 26.30
N ILE A 18 1.48 8.82 25.86
CA ILE A 18 1.96 8.52 24.50
C ILE A 18 2.03 7.00 24.29
N ARG A 19 2.55 6.27 25.28
CA ARG A 19 2.67 4.81 25.23
C ARG A 19 1.30 4.15 25.24
N ASP A 20 0.39 4.59 26.10
CA ASP A 20 -0.95 4.02 26.23
C ASP A 20 -1.82 4.35 25.02
N ALA A 21 -1.66 5.53 24.41
CA ALA A 21 -2.25 5.88 23.11
C ALA A 21 -1.72 4.99 21.98
N ALA A 22 -0.40 4.77 21.92
CA ALA A 22 0.22 3.86 20.94
C ALA A 22 -0.26 2.40 21.10
N ILE A 23 -0.45 1.95 22.34
CA ILE A 23 -0.98 0.59 22.64
C ILE A 23 -2.47 0.50 22.27
N SER A 24 -3.29 1.48 22.65
CA SER A 24 -4.71 1.58 22.26
C SER A 24 -4.90 1.52 20.75
N ASP A 25 -4.03 2.20 20.01
CA ASP A 25 -4.13 2.31 18.57
C ASP A 25 -3.62 1.06 17.84
N SER A 26 -2.62 0.36 18.39
CA SER A 26 -2.20 -0.98 17.90
C SER A 26 -3.27 -2.05 18.06
N LYS A 27 -4.17 -1.91 19.05
CA LYS A 27 -5.31 -2.83 19.26
C LYS A 27 -6.35 -2.79 18.13
N LEU A 28 -6.42 -1.67 17.40
CA LEU A 28 -7.32 -1.56 16.25
C LEU A 28 -6.86 -2.43 15.08
N PHE A 29 -5.55 -2.48 14.85
CA PHE A 29 -4.93 -3.21 13.74
C PHE A 29 -4.74 -4.69 14.02
N SER A 30 -4.72 -5.09 15.29
CA SER A 30 -4.69 -6.49 15.71
C SER A 30 -6.06 -7.16 15.74
N ASP A 31 -7.14 -6.43 15.41
CA ASP A 31 -8.48 -6.99 15.28
C ASP A 31 -8.51 -8.06 14.17
N HIS A 32 -8.95 -9.26 14.54
CA HIS A 32 -8.98 -10.42 13.66
C HIS A 32 -9.85 -10.20 12.42
N ASP A 33 -11.01 -9.55 12.56
CA ASP A 33 -11.92 -9.31 11.43
C ASP A 33 -11.35 -8.27 10.47
N PHE A 34 -10.68 -7.26 11.02
CA PHE A 34 -10.00 -6.24 10.22
C PHE A 34 -8.81 -6.81 9.45
N ARG A 35 -7.96 -7.61 10.11
CA ARG A 35 -6.82 -8.28 9.45
C ARG A 35 -7.32 -9.25 8.39
N ARG A 36 -8.34 -10.06 8.69
CA ARG A 36 -8.96 -10.96 7.72
C ARG A 36 -9.46 -10.21 6.49
N ALA A 37 -10.15 -9.08 6.66
CA ALA A 37 -10.60 -8.26 5.54
C ALA A 37 -9.42 -7.76 4.68
N ILE A 38 -8.36 -7.24 5.31
CA ILE A 38 -7.15 -6.77 4.62
C ILE A 38 -6.50 -7.90 3.79
N ILE A 39 -6.41 -9.10 4.36
CA ILE A 39 -5.77 -10.26 3.73
C ILE A 39 -6.56 -10.70 2.49
N TRP A 40 -7.88 -10.92 2.63
CA TRP A 40 -8.72 -11.36 1.52
C TRP A 40 -8.81 -10.31 0.41
N LEU A 41 -8.90 -9.02 0.77
CA LEU A 41 -8.85 -7.93 -0.20
C LEU A 41 -7.51 -7.88 -0.93
N SER A 42 -6.40 -8.21 -0.27
CA SER A 42 -5.07 -8.23 -0.90
C SER A 42 -4.92 -9.39 -1.86
N PHE A 43 -5.41 -10.59 -1.52
CA PHE A 43 -5.46 -11.71 -2.48
C PHE A 43 -6.34 -11.40 -3.68
N GLY A 44 -7.54 -10.84 -3.46
CA GLY A 44 -8.43 -10.45 -4.55
C GLY A 44 -7.76 -9.45 -5.51
N PHE A 45 -7.10 -8.43 -4.96
CA PHE A 45 -6.33 -7.47 -5.75
C PHE A 45 -5.18 -8.12 -6.52
N SER A 46 -4.42 -9.00 -5.86
CA SER A 46 -3.32 -9.72 -6.49
C SER A 46 -3.77 -10.52 -7.71
N ILE A 47 -4.88 -11.26 -7.57
CA ILE A 47 -5.47 -12.05 -8.67
C ILE A 47 -5.89 -11.13 -9.82
N VAL A 48 -6.63 -10.06 -9.53
CA VAL A 48 -7.11 -9.13 -10.56
C VAL A 48 -5.94 -8.46 -11.29
N ILE A 49 -4.95 -7.94 -10.55
CA ILE A 49 -3.76 -7.31 -11.15
C ILE A 49 -3.02 -8.31 -12.05
N THR A 50 -2.75 -9.50 -11.52
CA THR A 50 -2.00 -10.53 -12.27
C THR A 50 -2.75 -10.95 -13.52
N ALA A 51 -4.08 -11.19 -13.44
CA ALA A 51 -4.90 -11.56 -14.58
C ALA A 51 -4.89 -10.48 -15.68
N PHE A 52 -5.02 -9.20 -15.29
CA PHE A 52 -4.95 -8.09 -16.24
C PHE A 52 -3.57 -7.95 -16.89
N CYS A 53 -2.51 -8.12 -16.10
CA CYS A 53 -1.14 -8.06 -16.60
C CYS A 53 -0.82 -9.22 -17.56
N VAL A 54 -1.28 -10.43 -17.26
CA VAL A 54 -1.13 -11.59 -18.15
C VAL A 54 -1.92 -11.39 -19.44
N ALA A 55 -3.18 -10.93 -19.35
CA ALA A 55 -3.99 -10.67 -20.53
C ALA A 55 -3.42 -9.52 -21.39
N GLY A 56 -2.94 -8.44 -20.78
CA GLY A 56 -2.27 -7.34 -21.46
C GLY A 56 -0.98 -7.78 -22.16
N HIS A 57 -0.18 -8.64 -21.52
CA HIS A 57 1.01 -9.22 -22.14
C HIS A 57 0.66 -10.10 -23.35
N ALA A 58 -0.36 -10.96 -23.22
CA ALA A 58 -0.80 -11.84 -24.31
C ALA A 58 -1.37 -11.07 -25.52
N LEU A 59 -2.04 -9.94 -25.29
CA LEU A 59 -2.59 -9.12 -26.37
C LEU A 59 -1.52 -8.38 -27.17
N ILE A 60 -0.52 -7.80 -26.50
CA ILE A 60 0.54 -7.03 -27.17
C ILE A 60 1.53 -7.93 -27.90
N GLY A 61 1.72 -9.17 -27.44
CA GLY A 61 2.57 -10.17 -28.11
C GLY A 61 2.10 -10.54 -29.53
N ASN A 62 0.86 -10.23 -29.91
CA ASN A 62 0.24 -10.63 -31.17
C ASN A 62 0.25 -9.54 -32.29
N GLY A 63 0.92 -8.39 -32.08
CA GLY A 63 1.41 -7.52 -33.16
C GLY A 63 0.43 -6.74 -34.06
N ASP A 64 -0.87 -7.06 -34.08
CA ASP A 64 -1.82 -6.39 -35.00
C ASP A 64 -2.28 -5.02 -34.48
N ALA A 65 -2.55 -4.04 -35.37
CA ALA A 65 -3.02 -2.69 -34.96
C ALA A 65 -4.32 -2.70 -34.12
N ALA A 66 -5.17 -3.72 -34.29
CA ALA A 66 -6.33 -3.96 -33.44
C ALA A 66 -5.95 -4.27 -31.97
N THR A 67 -4.78 -4.87 -31.74
CA THR A 67 -4.25 -5.20 -30.41
C THR A 67 -3.83 -3.95 -29.63
N THR A 68 -3.40 -2.88 -30.30
CA THR A 68 -3.06 -1.60 -29.66
C THR A 68 -4.30 -0.94 -29.05
N HIS A 69 -5.43 -0.91 -29.77
CA HIS A 69 -6.69 -0.40 -29.23
C HIS A 69 -7.22 -1.27 -28.08
N ALA A 70 -7.10 -2.59 -28.19
CA ALA A 70 -7.48 -3.52 -27.13
C ALA A 70 -6.62 -3.34 -25.87
N ALA A 71 -5.31 -3.10 -26.01
CA ALA A 71 -4.39 -2.87 -24.89
C ALA A 71 -4.70 -1.54 -24.15
N ILE A 72 -5.01 -0.47 -24.89
CA ILE A 72 -5.45 0.81 -24.30
C ILE A 72 -6.77 0.63 -23.53
N LEU A 73 -7.72 -0.10 -24.11
CA LEU A 73 -9.02 -0.36 -23.48
C LEU A 73 -8.85 -1.22 -22.21
N MET A 74 -8.00 -2.25 -22.24
CA MET A 74 -7.65 -3.04 -21.06
C MET A 74 -6.98 -2.20 -19.98
N PHE A 75 -6.09 -1.27 -20.34
CA PHE A 75 -5.48 -0.35 -19.39
C PHE A 75 -6.54 0.50 -18.67
N TRP A 76 -7.50 1.08 -19.40
CA TRP A 76 -8.57 1.86 -18.79
C TRP A 76 -9.49 1.02 -17.90
N ILE A 77 -9.85 -0.20 -18.33
CA ILE A 77 -10.61 -1.12 -17.48
C ILE A 77 -9.83 -1.42 -16.19
N PHE A 78 -8.52 -1.65 -16.30
CA PHE A 78 -7.67 -1.89 -15.14
C PHE A 78 -7.66 -0.70 -14.17
N ILE A 79 -7.49 0.53 -14.67
CA ILE A 79 -7.55 1.75 -13.84
C ILE A 79 -8.91 1.89 -13.16
N ILE A 80 -10.02 1.62 -13.87
CA ILE A 80 -11.37 1.65 -13.31
C ILE A 80 -11.52 0.60 -12.20
N LEU A 81 -11.05 -0.63 -12.41
CA LEU A 81 -11.10 -1.69 -11.40
C LEU A 81 -10.22 -1.38 -10.19
N LEU A 82 -9.05 -0.78 -10.39
CA LEU A 82 -8.21 -0.28 -9.29
C LEU A 82 -8.94 0.81 -8.49
N ALA A 83 -9.59 1.76 -9.17
CA ALA A 83 -10.37 2.81 -8.52
C ALA A 83 -11.53 2.22 -7.72
N ILE A 84 -12.33 1.33 -8.33
CA ILE A 84 -13.44 0.63 -7.67
C ILE A 84 -12.94 -0.17 -6.46
N GLY A 85 -11.87 -0.96 -6.63
CA GLY A 85 -11.30 -1.75 -5.55
C GLY A 85 -10.74 -0.88 -4.42
N GLY A 86 -10.14 0.27 -4.76
CA GLY A 86 -9.70 1.29 -3.81
C GLY A 86 -10.87 1.87 -3.04
N THR A 87 -11.96 2.24 -3.72
CA THR A 87 -13.20 2.72 -3.10
C THR A 87 -13.78 1.66 -2.17
N ILE A 88 -13.89 0.40 -2.59
CA ILE A 88 -14.38 -0.71 -1.76
C ILE A 88 -13.55 -0.84 -0.49
N LYS A 89 -12.21 -0.79 -0.59
CA LYS A 89 -11.31 -0.80 0.58
C LYS A 89 -11.61 0.36 1.53
N ILE A 90 -11.67 1.59 1.00
CA ILE A 90 -11.97 2.78 1.79
C ILE A 90 -13.33 2.65 2.48
N THR A 91 -14.36 2.17 1.78
CA THR A 91 -15.71 1.98 2.33
C THR A 91 -15.74 0.87 3.39
N LEU A 92 -15.07 -0.26 3.18
CA LEU A 92 -15.01 -1.36 4.15
C LEU A 92 -14.29 -0.92 5.41
N ILE A 93 -13.12 -0.29 5.27
CA ILE A 93 -12.40 0.27 6.42
C ILE A 93 -13.29 1.29 7.12
N SER A 94 -13.91 2.22 6.38
CA SER A 94 -14.80 3.22 6.97
C SER A 94 -15.99 2.60 7.72
N LYS A 95 -16.60 1.52 7.21
CA LYS A 95 -17.67 0.79 7.90
C LYS A 95 -17.19 0.09 9.17
N ILE A 96 -16.03 -0.56 9.14
CA ILE A 96 -15.43 -1.20 10.33
C ILE A 96 -15.10 -0.13 11.38
N MET A 97 -14.58 1.01 10.94
CA MET A 97 -14.23 2.13 11.81
C MET A 97 -15.46 2.83 12.41
N ALA A 98 -16.53 2.98 11.64
CA ALA A 98 -17.79 3.55 12.12
C ALA A 98 -18.39 2.72 13.26
N ARG A 99 -18.26 1.39 13.24
CA ARG A 99 -18.66 0.50 14.35
C ARG A 99 -17.89 0.78 15.65
N LYS A 100 -16.75 1.46 15.56
CA LYS A 100 -15.90 1.83 16.70
C LYS A 100 -15.92 3.32 17.01
N ASN A 101 -16.90 4.08 16.48
CA ASN A 101 -17.02 5.54 16.63
C ASN A 101 -15.74 6.32 16.26
N LYS A 102 -14.93 5.78 15.33
CA LYS A 102 -13.71 6.44 14.82
C LYS A 102 -13.86 6.71 13.33
N THR A 103 -13.30 7.81 12.83
CA THR A 103 -13.30 8.17 11.41
C THR A 103 -12.04 7.67 10.70
N LEU A 104 -12.10 7.49 9.36
CA LEU A 104 -10.93 7.14 8.56
C LEU A 104 -9.78 8.15 8.76
N PHE A 105 -10.12 9.44 8.87
CA PHE A 105 -9.17 10.50 9.15
C PHE A 105 -8.55 10.37 10.55
N SER A 106 -9.32 9.96 11.56
CA SER A 106 -8.79 9.65 12.89
C SER A 106 -7.79 8.49 12.82
N VAL A 107 -8.08 7.44 12.05
CA VAL A 107 -7.15 6.32 11.83
C VAL A 107 -5.89 6.76 11.10
N LEU A 108 -6.02 7.53 10.02
CA LEU A 108 -4.86 8.07 9.31
C LEU A 108 -4.00 8.94 10.23
N ARG A 109 -4.63 9.76 11.07
CA ARG A 109 -3.93 10.59 12.06
C ARG A 109 -3.32 9.76 13.20
N ILE A 110 -3.92 8.64 13.57
CA ILE A 110 -3.40 7.69 14.57
C ILE A 110 -2.18 6.95 14.01
N VAL A 111 -2.33 6.39 12.81
CA VAL A 111 -1.31 5.61 12.10
C VAL A 111 -0.13 6.47 11.73
N TYR A 112 -0.39 7.67 11.22
CA TYR A 112 0.64 8.54 10.65
C TYR A 112 1.01 9.72 11.54
N GLY A 113 0.32 9.99 12.65
CA GLY A 113 0.54 11.23 13.41
C GLY A 113 0.28 12.50 12.59
N ARG A 114 0.59 13.67 13.16
CA ARG A 114 0.56 14.95 12.42
C ARG A 114 1.79 15.17 11.52
N GLY A 115 2.95 14.62 11.88
CA GLY A 115 4.21 14.82 11.14
C GLY A 115 4.33 13.95 9.87
N PRO A 116 4.28 12.61 9.99
CA PRO A 116 4.42 11.70 8.84
C PRO A 116 3.35 11.83 7.75
N LEU A 117 2.17 12.39 8.04
CA LEU A 117 1.13 12.64 7.04
C LEU A 117 1.66 13.50 5.87
N ALA A 118 2.49 14.50 6.17
CA ALA A 118 3.11 15.34 5.15
C ALA A 118 4.05 14.53 4.24
N VAL A 119 4.77 13.56 4.79
CA VAL A 119 5.67 12.66 4.04
C VAL A 119 4.89 11.75 3.09
N ILE A 120 3.73 11.26 3.52
CA ILE A 120 2.87 10.39 2.67
C ILE A 120 2.20 11.19 1.59
N ILE A 121 1.69 12.39 1.91
CA ILE A 121 1.14 13.30 0.90
C ILE A 121 2.24 13.65 -0.11
N ALA A 122 3.45 13.97 0.35
CA ALA A 122 4.60 14.24 -0.52
C ALA A 122 4.97 13.01 -1.37
N ALA A 123 4.93 11.79 -0.81
CA ALA A 123 5.18 10.56 -1.55
C ALA A 123 4.11 10.30 -2.62
N ILE A 124 2.83 10.49 -2.29
CA ILE A 124 1.71 10.34 -3.26
C ILE A 124 1.85 11.37 -4.37
N VAL A 125 2.10 12.64 -4.02
CA VAL A 125 2.33 13.71 -5.01
C VAL A 125 3.54 13.39 -5.88
N SER A 126 4.65 12.92 -5.28
CA SER A 126 5.84 12.50 -6.03
C SER A 126 5.51 11.35 -6.98
N ILE A 127 4.77 10.33 -6.54
CA ILE A 127 4.35 9.21 -7.40
C ILE A 127 3.53 9.72 -8.58
N VAL A 128 2.54 10.60 -8.34
CA VAL A 128 1.68 11.15 -9.40
C VAL A 128 2.50 11.98 -10.39
N VAL A 129 3.33 12.91 -9.89
CA VAL A 129 4.15 13.80 -10.73
C VAL A 129 5.20 13.00 -11.51
N THR A 130 5.91 12.09 -10.86
CA THR A 130 6.91 11.24 -11.50
C THR A 130 6.27 10.31 -12.53
N SER A 131 5.12 9.71 -12.23
CA SER A 131 4.39 8.88 -13.20
C SER A 131 3.92 9.70 -14.41
N ALA A 132 3.36 10.88 -14.18
CA ALA A 132 2.93 11.78 -15.25
C ALA A 132 4.11 12.22 -16.13
N PHE A 133 5.26 12.54 -15.53
CA PHE A 133 6.49 12.87 -16.25
C PHE A 133 6.98 11.69 -17.11
N PHE A 134 7.02 10.47 -16.57
CA PHE A 134 7.49 9.31 -17.35
C PHE A 134 6.52 8.93 -18.47
N MET A 135 5.21 9.12 -18.27
CA MET A 135 4.22 8.89 -19.31
C MET A 135 4.34 9.91 -20.46
N THR A 136 4.79 11.14 -20.21
CA THR A 136 4.95 12.17 -21.25
C THR A 136 6.34 12.20 -21.87
N ALA A 137 7.39 11.83 -21.13
CA ALA A 137 8.79 11.91 -21.57
C ALA A 137 9.27 10.67 -22.38
N GLY A 138 8.46 9.62 -22.49
CA GLY A 138 8.74 8.45 -23.34
C GLY A 138 8.97 7.11 -22.60
N PRO A 139 9.67 7.04 -21.45
CA PRO A 139 9.85 5.77 -20.74
C PRO A 139 8.73 5.53 -19.72
N GLY A 140 7.48 5.52 -20.19
CA GLY A 140 6.29 5.35 -19.34
C GLY A 140 6.28 4.06 -18.53
N SER A 141 6.98 3.02 -19.00
CA SER A 141 7.15 1.75 -18.29
C SER A 141 7.92 1.88 -16.96
N LEU A 142 8.79 2.89 -16.83
CA LEU A 142 9.53 3.16 -15.58
C LEU A 142 8.62 3.66 -14.44
N ALA A 143 7.39 4.09 -14.75
CA ALA A 143 6.42 4.46 -13.72
C ALA A 143 6.14 3.27 -12.77
N ILE A 144 6.13 2.04 -13.27
CA ILE A 144 5.86 0.82 -12.49
C ILE A 144 6.90 0.62 -11.37
N PRO A 145 8.21 0.42 -11.68
CA PRO A 145 9.21 0.19 -10.64
C PRO A 145 9.38 1.37 -9.70
N LEU A 146 9.36 2.61 -10.22
CA LEU A 146 9.57 3.80 -9.41
C LEU A 146 8.42 4.03 -8.42
N SER A 147 7.17 3.91 -8.88
CA SER A 147 6.03 4.05 -7.96
C SER A 147 6.01 2.94 -6.91
N ALA A 148 6.39 1.70 -7.24
CA ALA A 148 6.54 0.63 -6.25
C ALA A 148 7.61 0.97 -5.19
N MET A 149 8.77 1.46 -5.61
CA MET A 149 9.82 1.91 -4.69
C MET A 149 9.35 3.06 -3.80
N PHE A 150 8.69 4.08 -4.36
CA PHE A 150 8.17 5.19 -3.55
C PHE A 150 7.08 4.75 -2.56
N ILE A 151 6.17 3.88 -2.97
CA ILE A 151 5.15 3.32 -2.07
C ILE A 151 5.81 2.49 -0.96
N SER A 152 6.90 1.77 -1.26
CA SER A 152 7.61 0.97 -0.24
C SER A 152 8.05 1.81 0.96
N PHE A 153 8.52 3.04 0.75
CA PHE A 153 8.87 3.96 1.85
C PHE A 153 7.66 4.35 2.69
N GLY A 154 6.52 4.61 2.05
CA GLY A 154 5.25 4.86 2.74
C GLY A 154 4.81 3.64 3.58
N VAL A 155 5.01 2.44 3.06
CA VAL A 155 4.70 1.18 3.75
C VAL A 155 5.68 0.89 4.89
N PHE A 156 6.96 1.24 4.77
CA PHE A 156 7.88 1.14 5.91
C PHE A 156 7.55 2.15 7.01
N ALA A 157 7.10 3.35 6.65
CA ALA A 157 6.59 4.31 7.63
C ALA A 157 5.34 3.76 8.37
N LEU A 158 4.48 3.02 7.66
CA LEU A 158 3.37 2.27 8.25
C LEU A 158 3.86 1.17 9.20
N ASP A 159 4.83 0.35 8.80
CA ASP A 159 5.38 -0.74 9.62
C ASP A 159 5.96 -0.23 10.94
N LEU A 160 6.67 0.90 10.93
CA LEU A 160 7.22 1.50 12.17
C LEU A 160 6.14 1.81 13.23
N ARG A 161 4.90 2.08 12.78
CA ARG A 161 3.78 2.51 13.62
C ARG A 161 2.84 1.35 13.97
N ILE A 162 2.42 0.59 12.97
CA ILE A 162 1.46 -0.51 13.09
C ILE A 162 2.14 -1.79 13.58
N ARG A 163 3.44 -1.98 13.24
CA ARG A 163 4.29 -3.11 13.64
C ARG A 163 3.69 -4.48 13.35
N LEU A 164 2.92 -4.58 12.28
CA LEU A 164 2.37 -5.85 11.84
C LEU A 164 3.21 -6.45 10.70
N PRO A 165 3.46 -7.77 10.72
CA PRO A 165 4.36 -8.44 9.78
C PRO A 165 3.88 -8.34 8.32
N GLU A 166 2.59 -8.14 8.07
CA GLU A 166 2.07 -8.04 6.70
C GLU A 166 2.52 -6.77 5.98
N PHE A 167 2.59 -5.64 6.71
CA PHE A 167 3.06 -4.38 6.14
C PHE A 167 4.57 -4.43 5.90
N ARG A 168 5.33 -5.09 6.77
CA ARG A 168 6.74 -5.35 6.54
C ARG A 168 6.97 -6.17 5.27
N ALA A 169 6.21 -7.26 5.09
CA ALA A 169 6.30 -8.09 3.91
C ALA A 169 5.96 -7.29 2.63
N LEU A 170 4.90 -6.48 2.67
CA LEU A 170 4.51 -5.60 1.56
C LEU A 170 5.61 -4.58 1.20
N GLY A 171 6.19 -3.93 2.21
CA GLY A 171 7.24 -2.92 1.99
C GLY A 171 8.46 -3.52 1.32
N TRP A 172 8.95 -4.66 1.83
CA TRP A 172 10.09 -5.35 1.24
C TRP A 172 9.80 -5.93 -0.14
N SER A 173 8.63 -6.51 -0.37
CA SER A 173 8.27 -7.03 -1.69
C SER A 173 8.21 -5.92 -2.74
N LEU A 174 7.62 -4.77 -2.41
CA LEU A 174 7.56 -3.61 -3.30
C LEU A 174 8.95 -3.07 -3.62
N LEU A 175 9.82 -2.97 -2.60
CA LEU A 175 11.17 -2.46 -2.79
C LEU A 175 12.02 -3.40 -3.65
N ILE A 176 12.02 -4.70 -3.34
CA ILE A 176 12.82 -5.70 -4.06
C ILE A 176 12.30 -5.84 -5.49
N LEU A 177 11.01 -6.12 -5.67
CA LEU A 177 10.43 -6.32 -7.00
C LEU A 177 10.50 -5.04 -7.84
N GLY A 178 10.25 -3.87 -7.25
CA GLY A 178 10.40 -2.58 -7.92
C GLY A 178 11.84 -2.34 -8.37
N SER A 179 12.82 -2.63 -7.51
CA SER A 179 14.24 -2.48 -7.85
C SER A 179 14.68 -3.47 -8.93
N THR A 180 14.21 -4.72 -8.88
CA THR A 180 14.47 -5.70 -9.94
C THR A 180 13.83 -5.28 -11.26
N ALA A 181 12.58 -4.79 -11.21
CA ALA A 181 11.86 -4.36 -12.41
C ALA A 181 12.53 -3.18 -13.13
N LEU A 182 13.31 -2.33 -12.46
CA LEU A 182 14.06 -1.25 -13.14
C LEU A 182 14.89 -1.75 -14.32
N PHE A 183 15.45 -2.96 -14.23
CA PHE A 183 16.35 -3.51 -15.25
C PHE A 183 15.61 -4.20 -16.41
N PHE A 184 14.37 -4.63 -16.20
CA PHE A 184 13.68 -5.54 -17.12
C PHE A 184 12.29 -5.03 -17.57
N VAL A 185 11.77 -3.96 -16.96
CA VAL A 185 10.41 -3.46 -17.23
C VAL A 185 10.23 -2.98 -18.67
N GLN A 186 11.31 -2.57 -19.35
CA GLN A 186 11.21 -2.13 -20.74
C GLN A 186 10.88 -3.26 -21.72
N GLU A 187 11.35 -4.48 -21.44
CA GLU A 187 11.10 -5.64 -22.30
C GLU A 187 9.66 -6.15 -22.17
N SER A 188 9.10 -6.09 -20.96
CA SER A 188 7.72 -6.52 -20.71
C SER A 188 7.06 -5.74 -19.56
N PRO A 189 6.54 -4.53 -19.83
CA PRO A 189 5.94 -3.68 -18.80
C PRO A 189 4.77 -4.35 -18.09
N TRP A 190 3.97 -5.12 -18.83
CA TRP A 190 2.80 -5.79 -18.29
C TRP A 190 3.16 -6.93 -17.34
N LEU A 191 4.10 -7.80 -17.74
CA LEU A 191 4.57 -8.89 -16.89
C LEU A 191 5.16 -8.36 -15.59
N TRP A 192 6.05 -7.36 -15.70
CA TRP A 192 6.67 -6.75 -14.53
C TRP A 192 5.68 -5.96 -13.67
N GLY A 193 4.69 -5.30 -14.27
CA GLY A 193 3.57 -4.71 -13.53
C GLY A 193 2.82 -5.76 -12.69
N GLY A 194 2.56 -6.93 -13.27
CA GLY A 194 1.88 -8.03 -12.59
C GLY A 194 2.71 -8.60 -11.45
N LEU A 195 4.00 -8.83 -11.69
CA LEU A 195 4.92 -9.33 -10.67
C LEU A 195 5.10 -8.32 -9.53
N VAL A 196 5.39 -7.06 -9.84
CA VAL A 196 5.66 -6.02 -8.84
C VAL A 196 4.43 -5.77 -7.99
N TRP A 197 3.29 -5.46 -8.61
CA TRP A 197 2.08 -5.09 -7.87
C TRP A 197 1.33 -6.32 -7.37
N GLY A 198 1.04 -7.26 -8.25
CA GLY A 198 0.31 -8.49 -7.91
C GLY A 198 1.10 -9.35 -6.92
N GLY A 199 2.40 -9.54 -7.14
CA GLY A 199 3.27 -10.28 -6.23
C GLY A 199 3.42 -9.62 -4.87
N SER A 200 3.48 -8.28 -4.81
CA SER A 200 3.56 -7.58 -3.52
C SER A 200 2.29 -7.69 -2.68
N PHE A 201 1.11 -7.57 -3.30
CA PHE A 201 -0.15 -7.80 -2.59
C PHE A 201 -0.35 -9.27 -2.20
N PHE A 202 0.16 -10.21 -2.99
CA PHE A 202 0.19 -11.62 -2.63
C PHE A 202 1.05 -11.85 -1.38
N ALA A 203 2.27 -11.27 -1.34
CA ALA A 203 3.17 -11.37 -0.20
C ALA A 203 2.53 -10.84 1.09
N LEU A 204 1.81 -9.70 1.01
CA LEU A 204 1.02 -9.19 2.13
C LEU A 204 -0.02 -10.21 2.60
N GLY A 205 -0.81 -10.78 1.69
CA GLY A 205 -1.85 -11.76 2.01
C GLY A 205 -1.28 -13.01 2.68
N VAL A 206 -0.18 -13.55 2.14
CA VAL A 206 0.50 -14.73 2.69
C VAL A 206 1.07 -14.44 4.08
N ALA A 207 1.79 -13.32 4.24
CA ALA A 207 2.31 -12.91 5.54
C ALA A 207 1.18 -12.77 6.58
N GLY A 208 0.02 -12.27 6.16
CA GLY A 208 -1.14 -12.15 7.04
C GLY A 208 -1.77 -13.46 7.44
N LEU A 209 -1.84 -14.43 6.53
CA LEU A 209 -2.29 -15.78 6.90
C LEU A 209 -1.37 -16.42 7.94
N PHE A 210 -0.05 -16.31 7.76
CA PHE A 210 0.91 -16.83 8.74
C PHE A 210 0.77 -16.12 10.09
N ALA A 211 0.63 -14.80 10.07
CA ALA A 211 0.54 -14.01 11.28
C ALA A 211 -0.82 -14.11 11.99
N MET A 212 -1.89 -14.59 11.34
CA MET A 212 -3.15 -14.96 12.00
C MET A 212 -3.11 -16.37 12.59
N ARG A 213 -2.31 -17.29 12.04
CA ARG A 213 -2.15 -18.64 12.60
C ARG A 213 -1.28 -18.67 13.86
N ALA A 214 -0.40 -17.69 14.03
CA ALA A 214 0.52 -17.58 15.16
C ALA A 214 -0.06 -16.79 16.36
N SER A 215 -1.27 -16.24 16.23
CA SER A 215 -1.98 -15.45 17.25
C SER A 215 -3.18 -16.21 17.79
#